data_AF-A0A814VNH2-F1
#
_entry.id   AF-A0A814VNH2-F1
#
_cell.length_a   1.000
_cell.length_b   1.000
_cell.length_c   1.000
_cell.angle_alpha   90.00
_cell.angle_beta   90.00
_cell.angle_gamma   90.00
#
_symmetry.space_group_name_H-M   'P 1'
#
loop_
_entity.id
_entity.type
_entity.pdbx_description
1 polymer ?
#
loop_
_entity_poly.entity_id
_entity_poly.type
_entity_poly.pdbx_seq_one_letter_code
_entity_poly.pdbx_strand_id
1 'polypeptide(L)'
;MGIELDTPNPLIFLHSPRHTDMGIELDTPNPLIFLHFPRHTDMGIELDTPNPLIFLHSPRHTDMGIELDTPNPLIFLHSPRHTDMGIKLDTPNPLIFLHFPRHTDMGIELDTPNPLIFLHSPRHTDMGIELDTPNALHMVA
;
A
#
# COMPACT_ATOMS: atom_id res chain seq x y z
N MET A 1 4.51 1.32 -17.26
CA MET A 1 4.99 -0.08 -17.43
C MET A 1 4.07 -0.97 -16.61
N GLY A 2 3.69 -2.15 -17.10
CA GLY A 2 2.81 -3.08 -16.37
C GLY A 2 3.54 -4.38 -16.03
N ILE A 3 3.30 -4.94 -14.85
CA ILE A 3 3.70 -6.31 -14.49
C ILE A 3 2.43 -7.12 -14.27
N GLU A 4 2.31 -8.23 -14.98
CA GLU A 4 1.26 -9.23 -14.83
C GLU A 4 1.96 -10.60 -14.74
N LEU A 5 1.66 -11.38 -13.71
CA LEU A 5 2.28 -12.69 -13.49
C LEU A 5 1.22 -13.71 -13.06
N ASP A 6 1.32 -14.91 -13.64
CA ASP A 6 0.49 -16.10 -13.36
C ASP A 6 1.34 -17.25 -12.78
N THR A 7 2.44 -16.93 -12.11
CA THR A 7 3.29 -17.92 -11.41
C THR A 7 3.02 -17.90 -9.91
N PRO A 8 2.87 -19.04 -9.22
CA PRO A 8 2.66 -19.06 -7.78
C PRO A 8 3.86 -18.50 -7.00
N ASN A 9 3.59 -17.69 -5.97
CA ASN A 9 4.56 -17.02 -5.11
C ASN A 9 5.60 -16.17 -5.88
N PRO A 10 5.15 -15.20 -6.71
CA PRO A 10 6.07 -14.36 -7.45
C PRO A 10 6.88 -13.49 -6.49
N LEU A 11 8.17 -13.37 -6.75
CA LEU A 11 9.02 -12.37 -6.12
C LEU A 11 9.24 -11.23 -7.10
N ILE A 12 8.64 -10.08 -6.80
CA ILE A 12 8.81 -8.86 -7.59
C ILE A 12 9.75 -7.94 -6.82
N PHE A 13 10.93 -7.72 -7.38
CA PHE A 13 11.82 -6.66 -6.93
C PHE A 13 11.95 -5.62 -8.02
N LEU A 14 11.54 -4.40 -7.72
CA LEU A 14 11.66 -3.30 -8.65
C LEU A 14 12.37 -2.12 -8.02
N HIS A 15 13.34 -1.62 -8.77
CA HIS A 15 14.05 -0.40 -8.47
C HIS A 15 14.12 0.47 -9.72
N SER A 16 13.33 1.55 -9.77
CA SER A 16 13.41 2.51 -10.87
C SER A 16 14.30 3.69 -10.50
N PRO A 17 15.07 4.30 -11.42
CA PRO A 17 16.01 5.36 -11.06
C PRO A 17 15.43 6.79 -11.00
N ARG A 18 14.25 7.07 -11.59
CA ARG A 18 13.51 8.37 -11.60
C ARG A 18 12.20 8.22 -12.40
N HIS A 19 11.17 9.02 -12.08
CA HIS A 19 9.92 9.21 -12.85
C HIS A 19 9.38 7.93 -13.47
N THR A 20 8.51 7.25 -12.73
CA THR A 20 7.99 5.96 -13.14
C THR A 20 6.49 5.92 -12.95
N ASP A 21 5.80 5.57 -14.02
CA ASP A 21 4.39 5.25 -13.99
C ASP A 21 4.27 3.73 -14.15
N MET A 22 3.67 3.07 -13.16
CA MET A 22 3.61 1.62 -13.13
C MET A 22 2.28 1.07 -12.59
N GLY A 23 1.82 -0.01 -13.23
CA GLY A 23 0.79 -0.90 -12.69
C GLY A 23 1.38 -2.27 -12.37
N ILE A 24 0.94 -2.87 -11.27
CA ILE A 24 1.16 -4.28 -10.94
C ILE A 24 -0.22 -4.91 -10.73
N GLU A 25 -0.50 -5.96 -11.49
CA GLU A 25 -1.71 -6.76 -11.39
C GLU A 25 -1.30 -8.22 -11.19
N LEU A 26 -1.78 -8.88 -10.13
CA LEU A 26 -1.44 -10.27 -9.86
C LEU A 26 -2.66 -11.06 -9.34
N ASP A 27 -2.82 -12.25 -9.91
CA ASP A 27 -3.80 -13.26 -9.51
C ASP A 27 -3.06 -14.57 -9.11
N THR A 28 -2.05 -14.43 -8.24
CA THR A 28 -1.19 -15.57 -7.85
C THR A 28 -0.88 -15.59 -6.37
N PRO A 29 -1.03 -16.74 -5.66
CA PRO A 29 -0.94 -16.82 -4.19
C PRO A 29 0.39 -16.33 -3.63
N ASN A 30 0.32 -15.64 -2.49
CA ASN A 30 1.44 -15.14 -1.67
C ASN A 30 2.52 -14.36 -2.46
N PRO A 31 2.17 -13.31 -3.21
CA PRO A 31 3.16 -12.49 -3.88
C PRO A 31 4.01 -11.75 -2.85
N LEU A 32 5.30 -11.66 -3.13
CA LEU A 32 6.25 -10.86 -2.36
C LEU A 32 6.74 -9.71 -3.22
N ILE A 33 6.33 -8.50 -2.86
CA ILE A 33 6.51 -7.30 -3.67
C ILE A 33 7.40 -6.31 -2.92
N PHE A 34 8.56 -6.00 -3.49
CA PHE A 34 9.50 -5.01 -2.99
C PHE A 34 9.71 -3.91 -4.03
N LEU A 35 9.32 -2.70 -3.67
CA LEU A 35 9.29 -1.58 -4.59
C LEU A 35 10.09 -0.41 -4.00
N HIS A 36 11.10 0.05 -4.74
CA HIS A 36 11.94 1.16 -4.32
C HIS A 36 12.02 2.23 -5.40
N PHE A 37 11.52 3.43 -5.09
CA PHE A 37 11.41 4.52 -6.06
C PHE A 37 12.03 5.81 -5.57
N PRO A 38 13.21 6.23 -6.05
CA PRO A 38 13.99 7.33 -5.51
C PRO A 38 13.34 8.71 -5.71
N ARG A 39 12.53 8.94 -6.75
CA ARG A 39 11.85 10.23 -7.05
C ARG A 39 10.67 10.09 -8.02
N HIS A 40 9.55 10.75 -7.69
CA HIS A 40 8.35 10.97 -8.54
C HIS A 40 7.81 9.67 -9.14
N THR A 41 6.72 9.16 -8.56
CA THR A 41 6.18 7.86 -8.98
C THR A 41 4.68 7.87 -8.85
N ASP A 42 4.04 7.44 -9.93
CA ASP A 42 2.61 7.20 -9.98
C ASP A 42 2.42 5.69 -10.11
N MET A 43 1.73 5.09 -9.14
CA MET A 43 1.66 3.64 -9.03
C MET A 43 0.25 3.14 -8.73
N GLY A 44 -0.16 2.11 -9.46
CA GLY A 44 -1.30 1.25 -9.13
C GLY A 44 -0.82 -0.15 -8.77
N ILE A 45 -1.36 -0.70 -7.69
CA ILE A 45 -1.24 -2.11 -7.35
C ILE A 45 -2.65 -2.66 -7.18
N GLU A 46 -2.98 -3.68 -7.96
CA GLU A 46 -4.23 -4.43 -7.88
C GLU A 46 -3.90 -5.90 -7.65
N LEU A 47 -4.34 -6.47 -6.54
CA LEU A 47 -4.08 -7.88 -6.24
C LEU A 47 -5.39 -8.59 -5.89
N ASP A 48 -5.61 -9.73 -6.55
CA ASP A 48 -6.65 -10.71 -6.22
C ASP A 48 -5.97 -12.04 -5.85
N THR A 49 -5.30 -12.06 -4.70
CA THR A 49 -4.52 -13.21 -4.25
C THR A 49 -4.28 -13.25 -2.76
N PRO A 50 -4.41 -14.42 -2.09
CA PRO A 50 -4.26 -14.52 -0.65
C PRO A 50 -2.84 -14.18 -0.14
N ASN A 51 -2.81 -13.53 1.04
CA ASN A 51 -1.62 -13.18 1.83
C ASN A 51 -0.50 -12.44 1.06
N PRO A 52 -0.81 -11.34 0.35
CA PRO A 52 0.22 -10.55 -0.30
C PRO A 52 1.09 -9.86 0.75
N LEU A 53 2.40 -9.81 0.48
CA LEU A 53 3.35 -9.07 1.29
C LEU A 53 3.97 -7.96 0.44
N ILE A 54 3.62 -6.72 0.79
CA ILE A 54 3.99 -5.53 0.04
C ILE A 54 4.90 -4.66 0.89
N PHE A 55 6.10 -4.39 0.38
CA PHE A 55 7.03 -3.42 0.92
C PHE A 55 7.30 -2.34 -0.11
N LEU A 56 7.01 -1.10 0.29
CA LEU A 56 7.30 0.05 -0.54
C LEU A 56 8.15 1.08 0.21
N HIS A 57 9.16 1.57 -0.49
CA HIS A 57 9.96 2.69 -0.07
C HIS A 57 10.10 3.74 -1.17
N SER A 58 9.56 4.93 -0.93
CA SER A 58 9.59 6.04 -1.91
C SER A 58 10.10 7.33 -1.27
N PRO A 59 11.35 7.79 -1.52
CA PRO A 59 11.96 8.93 -0.85
C PRO A 59 11.35 10.30 -1.17
N ARG A 60 10.64 10.49 -2.30
CA ARG A 60 10.11 11.81 -2.73
C ARG A 60 8.94 11.70 -3.72
N HIS A 61 7.85 12.43 -3.46
CA HIS A 61 6.68 12.65 -4.33
C HIS A 61 6.12 11.36 -4.92
N THR A 62 5.02 10.87 -4.36
CA THR A 62 4.48 9.57 -4.75
C THR A 62 2.96 9.62 -4.69
N ASP A 63 2.34 9.31 -5.82
CA ASP A 63 0.90 9.21 -5.94
C ASP A 63 0.58 7.72 -6.13
N MET A 64 -0.23 7.15 -5.25
CA MET A 64 -0.48 5.71 -5.27
C MET A 64 -1.90 5.29 -5.01
N GLY A 65 -2.32 4.26 -5.74
CA GLY A 65 -3.48 3.44 -5.46
C GLY A 65 -3.06 2.02 -5.13
N ILE A 66 -3.57 1.48 -4.03
CA ILE A 66 -3.51 0.05 -3.70
C ILE A 66 -4.95 -0.44 -3.56
N GLU A 67 -5.35 -1.40 -4.39
CA GLU A 67 -6.62 -2.11 -4.30
C GLU A 67 -6.34 -3.59 -4.07
N LEU A 68 -6.85 -4.12 -2.96
CA LEU A 68 -6.70 -5.54 -2.62
C LEU A 68 -8.08 -6.14 -2.34
N ASP A 69 -8.36 -7.27 -2.97
CA ASP A 69 -9.52 -8.13 -2.68
C ASP A 69 -9.01 -9.52 -2.21
N THR A 70 -8.33 -9.54 -1.05
CA THR A 70 -7.50 -10.69 -0.66
C THR A 70 -7.36 -10.91 0.84
N PRO A 71 -7.51 -12.11 1.41
CA PRO A 71 -7.37 -12.30 2.85
C PRO A 71 -5.95 -12.03 3.37
N ASN A 72 -5.87 -11.42 4.56
CA ASN A 72 -4.67 -11.16 5.37
C ASN A 72 -3.49 -10.47 4.64
N PRO A 73 -3.71 -9.33 3.97
CA PRO A 73 -2.62 -8.59 3.35
C PRO A 73 -1.73 -7.97 4.42
N LEU A 74 -0.42 -7.95 4.15
CA LEU A 74 0.56 -7.29 4.99
C LEU A 74 1.27 -6.20 4.17
N ILE A 75 1.05 -4.95 4.57
CA ILE A 75 1.49 -3.77 3.83
C ILE A 75 2.43 -2.93 4.70
N PHE A 76 3.62 -2.66 4.17
CA PHE A 76 4.59 -1.73 4.76
C PHE A 76 4.90 -0.60 3.79
N LEU A 77 4.56 0.62 4.19
CA LEU A 77 4.72 1.81 3.37
C LEU A 77 5.59 2.83 4.10
N HIS A 78 6.66 3.25 3.44
CA HIS A 78 7.56 4.28 3.95
C HIS A 78 7.83 5.36 2.90
N SER A 79 7.33 6.58 3.15
CA SER A 79 7.52 7.72 2.25
C SER A 79 7.87 9.00 3.00
N PRO A 80 9.05 9.61 2.83
CA PRO A 80 9.55 10.64 3.71
C PRO A 80 9.28 12.10 3.34
N ARG A 81 8.46 12.41 2.31
CA ARG A 81 8.25 13.81 1.88
C ARG A 81 6.83 14.23 1.54
N HIS A 82 6.31 13.74 0.43
CA HIS A 82 5.06 14.16 -0.19
C HIS A 82 4.45 12.89 -0.76
N THR A 83 3.28 12.53 -0.26
CA THR A 83 2.61 11.30 -0.64
C THR A 83 1.12 11.55 -0.68
N ASP A 84 0.54 11.26 -1.83
CA ASP A 84 -0.90 11.18 -2.02
C ASP A 84 -1.23 9.69 -2.19
N MET A 85 -2.09 9.16 -1.33
CA MET A 85 -2.31 7.72 -1.27
C MET A 85 -3.78 7.37 -1.10
N GLY A 86 -4.26 6.47 -1.96
CA GLY A 86 -5.50 5.72 -1.79
C GLY A 86 -5.20 4.26 -1.48
N ILE A 87 -5.78 3.75 -0.41
CA ILE A 87 -5.81 2.31 -0.13
C ILE A 87 -7.27 1.88 -0.05
N LYS A 88 -7.67 0.90 -0.84
CA LYS A 88 -8.98 0.26 -0.78
C LYS A 88 -8.80 -1.22 -0.50
N LEU A 89 -9.36 -1.70 0.60
CA LEU A 89 -9.28 -3.10 1.01
C LEU A 89 -10.68 -3.67 1.22
N ASP A 90 -11.02 -4.71 0.46
CA ASP A 90 -12.21 -5.54 0.66
C ASP A 90 -11.78 -6.93 1.15
N THR A 91 -11.21 -6.98 2.37
CA THR A 91 -10.48 -8.20 2.76
C THR A 91 -10.31 -8.41 4.25
N PRO A 92 -10.48 -9.61 4.82
CA PRO A 92 -10.37 -9.81 6.27
C PRO A 92 -8.94 -9.65 6.82
N ASN A 93 -8.85 -9.06 8.02
CA ASN A 93 -7.65 -8.93 8.86
C ASN A 93 -6.41 -8.30 8.18
N PRO A 94 -6.52 -7.14 7.51
CA PRO A 94 -5.35 -6.47 6.96
C PRO A 94 -4.46 -5.94 8.09
N LEU A 95 -3.14 -6.03 7.86
CA LEU A 95 -2.15 -5.42 8.73
C LEU A 95 -1.34 -4.39 7.94
N ILE A 96 -1.50 -3.13 8.31
CA ILE A 96 -0.94 -2.00 7.56
C ILE A 96 -0.02 -1.18 8.47
N PHE A 97 1.21 -0.98 8.02
CA PHE A 97 2.20 -0.11 8.65
C PHE A 97 2.55 1.05 7.73
N LEU A 98 2.30 2.24 8.21
CA LEU A 98 2.37 3.49 7.48
C LEU A 98 3.35 4.44 8.18
N HIS A 99 4.42 4.83 7.49
CA HIS A 99 5.41 5.75 8.05
C HIS A 99 5.67 6.94 7.11
N PHE A 100 5.20 8.11 7.54
CA PHE A 100 5.23 9.35 6.76
C PHE A 100 5.77 10.54 7.54
N PRO A 101 7.08 10.85 7.48
CA PRO A 101 7.64 11.94 8.27
C PRO A 101 7.28 13.38 7.82
N ARG A 102 6.48 13.57 6.77
CA ARG A 102 6.13 14.87 6.17
C ARG A 102 4.76 14.81 5.47
N HIS A 103 4.33 15.95 4.89
CA HIS A 103 3.08 16.17 4.15
C HIS A 103 2.54 14.91 3.46
N THR A 104 1.39 14.44 3.93
CA THR A 104 0.72 13.25 3.40
C THR A 104 -0.77 13.51 3.33
N ASP A 105 -1.35 13.25 2.16
CA ASP A 105 -2.77 13.21 1.95
C ASP A 105 -3.17 11.75 1.72
N MET A 106 -4.05 11.22 2.56
CA MET A 106 -4.37 9.80 2.54
C MET A 106 -5.86 9.54 2.65
N GLY A 107 -6.37 8.70 1.76
CA GLY A 107 -7.65 8.02 1.86
C GLY A 107 -7.44 6.53 2.10
N ILE A 108 -8.06 5.98 3.15
CA ILE A 108 -8.17 4.54 3.34
C ILE A 108 -9.65 4.18 3.40
N GLU A 109 -10.09 3.32 2.49
CA GLU A 109 -11.43 2.73 2.47
C GLU A 109 -11.32 1.25 2.84
N LEU A 110 -11.99 0.85 3.91
CA LEU A 110 -11.92 -0.51 4.45
C LEU A 110 -13.33 -1.10 4.59
N ASP A 111 -13.63 -2.07 3.73
CA ASP A 111 -14.76 -2.98 3.88
C ASP A 111 -14.23 -4.33 4.40
N THR A 112 -13.93 -4.39 5.69
CA THR A 112 -13.19 -5.55 6.24
C THR A 112 -13.32 -5.74 7.73
N PRO A 113 -13.52 -6.97 8.23
CA PRO A 113 -13.42 -7.25 9.65
C PRO A 113 -11.97 -7.18 10.19
N ASN A 114 -11.82 -6.57 11.36
CA ASN A 114 -10.60 -6.52 12.19
C ASN A 114 -9.33 -5.94 11.54
N PRO A 115 -9.37 -4.75 10.91
CA PRO A 115 -8.16 -4.13 10.39
C PRO A 115 -7.25 -3.66 11.54
N LEU A 116 -5.94 -3.85 11.35
CA LEU A 116 -4.89 -3.33 12.20
C LEU A 116 -4.05 -2.31 11.42
N ILE A 117 -4.16 -1.04 11.81
CA ILE A 117 -3.46 0.07 11.16
C ILE A 117 -2.54 0.77 12.15
N PHE A 118 -1.27 0.86 11.78
CA PHE A 118 -0.23 1.59 12.49
C PHE A 118 0.22 2.75 11.63
N LEU A 119 -0.08 3.97 12.07
CA LEU A 119 0.36 5.20 11.42
C LEU A 119 1.38 5.93 12.29
N HIS A 120 2.52 6.28 11.71
CA HIS A 120 3.47 7.19 12.31
C HIS A 120 3.67 8.40 11.38
N SER A 121 3.20 9.57 11.83
CA SER A 121 3.29 10.80 11.03
C SER A 121 3.59 12.05 11.88
N PRO A 122 4.87 12.43 12.02
CA PRO A 122 5.28 13.53 12.89
C PRO A 122 4.92 14.95 12.38
N ARG A 123 4.33 15.12 11.19
CA ARG A 123 4.03 16.44 10.58
C ARG A 123 2.79 16.37 9.67
N HIS A 124 2.08 17.51 9.50
CA HIS A 124 0.95 17.76 8.56
C HIS A 124 0.46 16.54 7.78
N THR A 125 -0.63 15.93 8.25
CA THR A 125 -1.29 14.79 7.60
C THR A 125 -2.77 15.08 7.51
N ASP A 126 -3.28 15.07 6.28
CA ASP A 126 -4.71 15.09 6.03
C ASP A 126 -5.13 13.65 5.72
N MET A 127 -5.89 13.06 6.63
CA MET A 127 -6.26 11.64 6.55
C MET A 127 -7.78 11.48 6.64
N GLY A 128 -8.34 10.80 5.65
CA GLY A 128 -9.67 10.22 5.68
C GLY A 128 -9.57 8.71 5.80
N ILE A 129 -10.18 8.15 6.85
CA ILE A 129 -10.40 6.70 6.94
C ILE A 129 -11.90 6.47 6.95
N GLU A 130 -12.38 5.75 5.96
CA GLU A 130 -13.74 5.24 5.88
C GLU A 130 -13.73 3.75 6.24
N LEU A 131 -14.51 3.40 7.26
CA LEU A 131 -14.59 2.05 7.81
C LEU A 131 -16.03 1.58 7.73
N ASP A 132 -16.31 0.60 6.88
CA ASP A 132 -17.60 -0.11 6.92
C ASP A 132 -17.43 -1.44 7.67
N THR A 133 -17.00 -1.38 8.94
CA THR A 133 -16.66 -2.58 9.68
C THR A 133 -16.81 -2.51 11.20
N PRO A 134 -17.22 -3.63 11.85
CA PRO A 134 -17.07 -3.81 13.28
C PRO A 134 -15.60 -4.13 13.66
N ASN A 135 -15.07 -3.41 14.67
CA ASN A 135 -13.79 -3.66 15.35
C ASN A 135 -12.51 -3.30 14.59
N ALA A 136 -12.39 -2.06 14.11
CA ALA A 136 -11.11 -1.52 13.67
C ALA A 136 -10.24 -1.06 14.85
N LEU A 137 -8.94 -1.36 14.80
CA LEU A 137 -7.95 -0.75 15.69
C LEU A 137 -6.98 0.10 14.86
N HIS A 138 -7.02 1.40 15.14
CA HIS A 138 -6.12 2.37 14.55
C HIS A 138 -5.24 2.99 15.63
N MET A 139 -3.92 2.90 15.44
CA MET A 139 -2.94 3.55 16.30
C MET A 139 -2.16 4.60 15.53
N VAL A 140 -2.27 5.85 15.99
CA VAL A 140 -1.55 7.01 15.43
C VAL A 140 -0.49 7.45 16.44
N ALA A 141 0.75 7.58 15.99
CA ALA A 141 1.90 8.06 16.77
C ALA A 141 2.55 9.29 16.12
#